data_AF-A0A4Z0K7Y8-F1
#
_entry.id   AF-A0A4Z0K7Y8-F1
#
_cell.length_a   1.000
_cell.length_b   1.000
_cell.length_c   1.000
_cell.angle_alpha   90.00
_cell.angle_beta   90.00
_cell.angle_gamma   90.00
#
_symmetry.space_group_name_H-M   'P 1'
#
loop_
_entity.id
_entity.type
_entity.pdbx_description
1 polymer ?
#
loop_
_entity_poly.entity_id
_entity_poly.type
_entity_poly.pdbx_seq_one_letter_code
_entity_poly.pdbx_strand_id
1 'polypeptide(L)' 'MIMLDGTYFNGWCVLIAYTGTHVIDWQWCDQEKNASWTALISRIPAPVAAIVDGNGPLTTTIKRLWPTTRI' A
#
# COMPACT_ATOMS: atom_id res chain seq x y z
N MET A 1 -0.51 13.19 -0.33
CA MET A 1 0.33 12.11 0.23
C MET A 1 -0.60 11.01 0.70
N ILE A 2 -0.13 9.76 0.74
CA ILE A 2 -0.89 8.65 1.32
C ILE A 2 0.00 7.86 2.27
N MET A 3 -0.56 7.32 3.33
CA MET A 3 0.05 6.35 4.22
C MET A 3 -0.40 4.95 3.80
N LEU A 4 0.54 4.03 3.70
CA LEU A 4 0.28 2.64 3.34
C LEU A 4 0.78 1.76 4.48
N ASP A 5 -0.12 0.96 5.02
CA ASP A 5 0.17 0.09 6.15
C ASP A 5 -0.61 -1.22 6.03
N GLY A 6 -0.08 -2.27 6.66
CA GLY A 6 -0.67 -3.59 6.74
C GLY A 6 -0.93 -3.97 8.19
N THR A 7 -2.08 -4.58 8.48
CA THR A 7 -2.34 -5.13 9.82
C THR A 7 -2.95 -6.51 9.75
N TYR A 8 -2.50 -7.39 10.64
CA TYR A 8 -2.87 -8.80 10.64
C TYR A 8 -4.05 -9.08 11.58
N PHE A 9 -5.01 -9.85 11.07
CA PHE A 9 -6.17 -10.34 11.80
C PHE A 9 -6.35 -11.83 11.54
N ASN A 10 -6.21 -12.65 12.58
CA ASN A 10 -6.49 -14.08 12.56
C ASN A 10 -5.84 -14.85 11.39
N GLY A 11 -4.56 -14.56 11.11
CA GLY A 11 -3.79 -15.21 10.04
C GLY A 11 -4.01 -14.65 8.62
N TRP A 12 -4.83 -13.62 8.49
CA TRP A 12 -5.00 -12.81 7.29
C TRP A 12 -4.50 -11.39 7.54
N CYS A 13 -4.38 -10.59 6.49
CA CYS A 13 -3.93 -9.20 6.56
C CYS A 13 -4.86 -8.28 5.77
N VAL A 14 -5.09 -7.09 6.30
CA VAL A 14 -5.66 -5.96 5.56
C VAL A 14 -4.57 -4.94 5.27
N LEU A 15 -4.43 -4.60 4.00
CA LEU A 15 -3.62 -3.48 3.53
C LEU A 15 -4.51 -2.25 3.43
N ILE A 16 -4.06 -1.10 3.88
CA ILE A 16 -4.86 0.12 3.96
C ILE A 16 -4.12 1.27 3.26
N ALA A 17 -4.85 2.06 2.49
CA ALA A 17 -4.39 3.35 1.97
C ALA A 17 -5.15 4.50 2.66
N TYR A 18 -4.41 5.39 3.31
CA TYR A 18 -4.96 6.47 4.14
C TYR A 18 -4.40 7.83 3.74
N THR A 19 -5.24 8.86 3.63
CA THR A 19 -4.80 10.20 3.17
C THR A 19 -4.28 11.12 4.28
N GLY A 20 -4.31 10.67 5.54
CA GLY A 20 -4.15 11.55 6.69
C GLY A 20 -5.48 11.98 7.32
N THR A 21 -6.61 11.76 6.63
CA THR A 21 -7.96 12.10 7.15
C THR A 21 -8.97 10.97 7.03
N HIS A 22 -8.90 10.16 5.98
CA HIS A 22 -9.79 9.03 5.76
C HIS A 22 -9.09 7.93 4.96
N VAL A 23 -9.60 6.70 5.10
CA VAL A 23 -9.20 5.55 4.28
C VAL A 23 -9.80 5.72 2.89
N ILE A 24 -8.96 5.64 1.86
CA ILE A 24 -9.37 5.78 0.45
C ILE A 24 -9.52 4.43 -0.24
N ASP A 25 -8.81 3.40 0.22
CA ASP A 25 -8.93 2.04 -0.30
C ASP A 25 -8.31 1.04 0.69
N TRP A 26 -8.63 -0.24 0.53
CA TRP A 26 -8.10 -1.34 1.32
C TRP A 26 -8.07 -2.65 0.53
N GLN A 27 -7.17 -3.57 0.90
CA GLN A 27 -7.05 -4.89 0.27
C GLN A 27 -6.94 -5.97 1.33
N TRP A 28 -7.88 -6.92 1.32
CA TRP A 28 -7.78 -8.14 2.10
C TRP A 28 -6.88 -9.15 1.41
N CYS A 29 -5.97 -9.77 2.15
CA CYS A 29 -5.05 -10.76 1.62
C CYS A 29 -4.59 -11.76 2.68
N ASP A 30 -4.04 -12.87 2.22
CA ASP A 30 -3.39 -13.88 3.04
C ASP A 30 -2.08 -13.37 3.66
N GLN A 31 -1.30 -12.61 2.89
CA GLN A 31 0.00 -12.08 3.31
C GLN A 31 0.36 -10.77 2.60
N GLU A 32 1.26 -10.00 3.22
CA GLU A 32 1.86 -8.81 2.65
C GLU A 32 2.93 -9.14 1.59
N LYS A 33 2.46 -9.44 0.39
CA LYS A 33 3.30 -9.76 -0.78
C LYS A 33 3.09 -8.78 -1.92
N ASN A 34 4.00 -8.79 -2.89
CA ASN A 34 3.94 -7.91 -4.07
C ASN A 34 2.59 -7.97 -4.79
N ALA A 35 1.98 -9.15 -4.89
CA ALA A 35 0.66 -9.32 -5.53
C ALA A 35 -0.44 -8.58 -4.75
N SER A 36 -0.46 -8.70 -3.42
CA SER A 36 -1.44 -8.02 -2.55
C SER A 36 -1.29 -6.50 -2.63
N TRP A 37 -0.05 -6.00 -2.53
CA TRP A 37 0.23 -4.57 -2.68
C TRP A 37 -0.11 -4.05 -4.08
N THR A 38 0.17 -4.83 -5.13
CA THR A 38 -0.19 -4.49 -6.51
C THR A 38 -1.70 -4.37 -6.67
N ALA A 39 -2.48 -5.27 -6.07
CA ALA A 39 -3.94 -5.23 -6.14
C ALA A 39 -4.51 -3.94 -5.53
N LEU A 40 -3.95 -3.47 -4.41
CA LEU A 40 -4.31 -2.20 -3.79
C LEU A 40 -3.85 -0.99 -4.63
N ILE A 41 -2.56 -0.91 -4.90
CA ILE A 41 -1.91 0.25 -5.52
C ILE A 41 -2.43 0.51 -6.93
N SER A 42 -2.77 -0.53 -7.70
CA SER A 42 -3.26 -0.37 -9.07
C SER A 42 -4.62 0.32 -9.17
N ARG A 43 -5.39 0.42 -8.08
CA ARG A 43 -6.68 1.12 -8.04
C ARG A 43 -6.56 2.60 -7.70
N ILE A 44 -5.40 3.02 -7.19
CA ILE A 44 -5.19 4.37 -6.68
C ILE A 44 -4.27 5.13 -7.65
N PRO A 45 -4.60 6.37 -8.05
CA PRO A 45 -3.70 7.18 -8.86
C PRO A 45 -2.41 7.51 -8.09
N ALA A 46 -1.30 7.66 -8.81
CA ALA A 46 0.01 7.91 -8.21
C ALA A 46 0.00 9.18 -7.33
N PRO A 47 0.29 9.07 -6.02
CA PRO A 47 0.39 10.22 -5.14
C PRO A 47 1.74 10.92 -5.29
N VAL A 48 1.85 12.18 -4.84
CA VAL A 48 3.15 12.88 -4.80
C VAL A 48 4.14 12.22 -3.84
N ALA A 49 3.63 11.69 -2.72
CA ALA A 49 4.42 11.01 -1.69
C ALA A 49 3.61 9.87 -1.04
N ALA A 50 4.29 8.79 -0.71
CA ALA A 50 3.79 7.63 0.01
C ALA A 50 4.60 7.43 1.29
N ILE A 51 3.93 7.37 2.44
CA ILE A 51 4.55 7.10 3.74
C ILE A 51 4.38 5.61 4.01
N VAL A 52 5.47 4.91 4.26
CA VAL A 52 5.50 3.45 4.43
C VAL A 52 6.34 3.07 5.64
N ASP A 53 6.05 1.94 6.26
CA ASP A 53 6.73 1.40 7.45
C ASP A 53 8.07 0.70 7.15
N GLY A 54 8.43 0.56 5.87
CA GLY A 54 9.68 -0.05 5.41
C GLY A 54 9.54 -1.43 4.78
N ASN A 55 8.31 -1.90 4.51
CA ASN A 55 8.11 -3.22 3.90
C ASN A 55 8.69 -3.30 2.46
N GLY A 56 9.54 -4.32 2.20
CA GLY A 56 10.26 -4.50 0.93
C GLY A 56 9.35 -4.70 -0.30
N PRO A 57 8.33 -5.57 -0.23
CA PRO A 57 7.33 -5.74 -1.30
C PRO A 57 6.54 -4.45 -1.61
N LEU A 58 6.22 -3.66 -0.59
CA LEU A 58 5.53 -2.38 -0.76
C LEU A 58 6.40 -1.38 -1.53
N THR A 59 7.65 -1.19 -1.09
CA THR A 59 8.61 -0.30 -1.76
C THR A 59 8.85 -0.71 -3.22
N THR A 60 8.98 -2.02 -3.47
CA THR A 60 9.14 -2.57 -4.82
C THR A 60 7.93 -2.27 -5.70
N THR A 61 6.73 -2.43 -5.14
CA THR A 61 5.48 -2.18 -5.87
C THR A 61 5.29 -0.69 -6.17
N ILE A 62 5.58 0.20 -5.21
CA ILE A 62 5.52 1.66 -5.41
C ILE A 62 6.49 2.08 -6.51
N LYS A 63 7.76 1.65 -6.46
CA LYS A 63 8.75 2.01 -7.50
C LYS A 63 8.34 1.54 -8.89
N ARG A 64 7.64 0.40 -8.99
CA ARG A 64 7.19 -0.18 -10.26
C ARG A 64 5.93 0.50 -10.81
N LEU A 65 4.93 0.78 -9.97
CA LEU A 65 3.63 1.29 -10.40
C LEU A 65 3.53 2.81 -10.34
N TRP A 66 4.26 3.44 -9.42
CA TRP A 66 4.32 4.88 -9.22
C TRP A 66 5.78 5.37 -9.22
N PRO A 67 6.46 5.34 -10.38
CA PRO A 67 7.90 5.62 -10.48
C PRO A 67 8.29 7.05 -10.07
N THR A 68 7.35 8.00 -10.08
CA THR A 68 7.57 9.39 -9.68
C THR A 68 7.17 9.70 -8.24
N THR A 69 6.57 8.74 -7.53
CA THR A 69 6.16 8.91 -6.13
C THR A 69 7.36 8.86 -5.21
N ARG A 70 7.46 9.83 -4.30
CA ARG A 70 8.48 9.85 -3.25
C ARG A 70 8.06 8.92 -2.11
N ILE A 71 9.00 8.15 -1.57
CA ILE A 71 8.81 7.31 -0.39
C ILE A 71 9.55 7.96 0.78
#